data_AF-A0A2M8BKH4-F1
#
_entry.id   AF-A0A2M8BKH4-F1
#
_cell.length_a   1.000
_cell.length_b   1.000
_cell.length_c   1.000
_cell.angle_alpha   90.00
_cell.angle_beta   90.00
_cell.angle_gamma   90.00
#
_symmetry.space_group_name_H-M   'P 1'
#
loop_
_entity.id
_entity.type
_entity.pdbx_description
1 polymer ?
#
loop_
_entity_poly.entity_id
_entity_poly.type
_entity_poly.pdbx_seq_one_letter_code
_entity_poly.pdbx_strand_id
1 'polypeptide(L)'
;MNKSLEKLNDPWWKHGFVWMIIAGPAIVVVAGFITLYLAISRPNEIVDETTYQQGRQSDMSIEARRMESGQAPAMLGRNHATTGVVPPPSED
;
A
#
# COMPACT_ATOMS: atom_id res chain seq x y z
N MET A 1 -44.36 21.89 40.90
CA MET A 1 -43.88 20.48 40.80
C MET A 1 -43.78 19.99 39.33
N ASN A 2 -43.65 20.91 38.37
CA ASN A 2 -43.69 20.65 36.93
C ASN A 2 -42.32 20.82 36.23
N LYS A 3 -41.40 21.61 36.81
CA LYS A 3 -40.06 21.82 36.24
C LYS A 3 -39.19 20.56 36.21
N SER A 4 -39.42 19.61 37.12
CA SER A 4 -38.64 18.37 37.19
C SER A 4 -39.01 17.36 36.10
N LEU A 5 -40.24 17.41 35.58
CA LEU A 5 -40.73 16.50 34.53
C LEU A 5 -40.29 16.96 33.13
N GLU A 6 -40.13 18.27 32.89
CA GLU A 6 -39.62 18.77 31.61
C GLU A 6 -38.14 18.43 31.39
N LYS A 7 -37.34 18.37 32.46
CA LYS A 7 -35.90 18.05 32.36
C LYS A 7 -35.63 16.64 31.80
N LEU A 8 -36.61 15.74 31.86
CA LEU A 8 -36.51 14.39 31.30
C LEU A 8 -36.75 14.35 29.79
N ASN A 9 -37.26 15.43 29.18
CA ASN A 9 -37.69 15.47 27.79
C ASN A 9 -36.87 16.46 26.93
N ASP A 10 -35.65 16.75 27.36
CA ASP A 10 -34.72 17.56 26.56
C ASP A 10 -34.52 16.89 25.18
N PRO A 11 -34.55 17.67 24.08
CA PRO A 11 -34.40 17.11 22.74
C PRO A 11 -33.07 16.36 22.59
N TRP A 12 -33.13 15.15 22.04
CA TRP A 12 -31.99 14.23 21.93
C TRP A 12 -30.76 14.84 21.24
N TRP A 13 -30.96 15.76 20.29
CA TRP A 13 -29.88 16.41 19.53
C TRP A 13 -28.98 17.32 20.39
N LYS A 14 -29.41 17.70 21.60
CA LYS A 14 -28.59 18.50 22.54
C LYS A 14 -27.54 17.66 23.26
N HIS A 15 -27.66 16.33 23.24
CA HIS A 15 -26.73 15.44 23.93
C HIS A 15 -25.54 15.07 23.04
N GLY A 16 -24.34 15.50 23.43
CA GLY A 16 -23.11 15.24 22.66
C GLY A 16 -22.80 13.75 22.43
N PHE A 17 -23.23 12.86 23.33
CA PHE A 17 -23.05 11.42 23.17
C PHE A 17 -23.79 10.86 21.94
N VAL A 18 -24.97 11.40 21.61
CA VAL A 18 -25.73 10.96 20.43
C VAL A 18 -24.95 11.24 19.14
N TRP A 19 -24.24 12.38 19.10
CA TRP A 19 -23.36 12.70 17.98
C TRP A 19 -22.17 11.75 17.86
N MET A 20 -21.60 11.24 18.95
CA MET A 20 -20.53 10.24 18.87
C MET A 20 -21.00 8.93 18.25
N ILE A 21 -22.24 8.50 18.56
CA ILE A 21 -22.83 7.30 17.97
C ILE A 21 -23.10 7.52 16.47
N ILE A 22 -23.62 8.69 16.08
CA ILE A 22 -23.92 9.01 14.68
C ILE A 22 -22.63 9.25 13.87
N ALA A 23 -21.58 9.78 14.49
CA ALA A 23 -20.32 10.10 13.83
C ALA A 23 -19.65 8.88 13.21
N GLY A 24 -19.67 7.73 13.88
CA GLY A 24 -19.07 6.49 13.36
C GLY A 24 -19.64 6.09 11.98
N PRO A 25 -20.95 5.83 11.87
CA PRO A 25 -21.59 5.53 10.59
C PRO A 25 -21.47 6.67 9.57
N ALA A 26 -21.60 7.93 9.99
CA ALA A 26 -21.49 9.07 9.10
C ALA A 26 -20.11 9.16 8.42
N ILE A 27 -19.03 8.91 9.16
CA ILE A 27 -17.66 8.89 8.63
C ILE A 27 -17.50 7.80 7.57
N VAL A 28 -18.04 6.60 7.80
CA VAL A 28 -17.96 5.48 6.84
C VAL A 28 -18.69 5.82 5.54
N VAL A 29 -19.86 6.44 5.62
CA VAL A 29 -20.60 6.89 4.43
C VAL A 29 -19.78 7.90 3.62
N VAL A 30 -19.20 8.91 4.29
CA VAL A 30 -18.32 9.90 3.65
C VAL A 30 -17.09 9.24 3.01
N ALA A 31 -16.44 8.31 3.73
CA ALA A 31 -15.30 7.57 3.20
C ALA A 31 -15.68 6.75 1.95
N GLY A 32 -16.86 6.11 1.95
CA GLY A 32 -17.38 5.38 0.78
C GLY A 32 -17.55 6.28 -0.45
N PHE A 33 -18.08 7.50 -0.27
CA PHE A 33 -18.17 8.48 -1.36
C PHE A 33 -16.81 8.95 -1.85
N ILE A 34 -15.84 9.15 -0.94
CA ILE A 34 -14.47 9.50 -1.32
C ILE A 34 -13.85 8.36 -2.15
N THR A 35 -14.00 7.11 -1.72
CA THR A 35 -13.51 5.95 -2.48
C THR A 35 -14.19 5.85 -3.84
N LEU A 36 -15.50 6.04 -3.92
CA LEU A 36 -16.24 6.06 -5.17
C LEU A 36 -15.73 7.17 -6.11
N TYR A 37 -15.51 8.36 -5.56
CA TYR A 37 -14.95 9.49 -6.31
C TYR A 37 -13.56 9.16 -6.85
N LEU A 38 -12.68 8.56 -6.03
CA LEU A 38 -11.36 8.11 -6.48
C LEU A 38 -11.46 7.06 -7.59
N ALA A 39 -12.36 6.09 -7.45
CA ALA A 39 -12.55 5.01 -8.41
C ALA A 39 -13.00 5.53 -9.79
N ILE A 40 -13.88 6.54 -9.82
CA ILE A 40 -14.33 7.15 -11.07
C ILE A 40 -13.26 8.09 -11.65
N SER A 41 -12.56 8.84 -10.79
CA SER A 41 -11.60 9.86 -11.23
C SER A 41 -10.26 9.30 -11.69
N ARG A 42 -9.87 8.13 -11.17
CA ARG A 42 -8.64 7.43 -11.57
C ARG A 42 -9.00 6.06 -12.13
N PRO A 43 -9.39 5.97 -13.41
CA PRO A 43 -9.44 4.68 -14.07
C PRO A 43 -8.05 4.04 -13.92
N ASN A 44 -8.00 2.87 -13.29
CA ASN A 44 -6.75 2.14 -13.13
C ASN A 44 -6.12 1.98 -14.51
N GLU A 45 -4.91 2.50 -14.67
CA GLU A 45 -4.11 2.24 -15.86
C GLU A 45 -4.01 0.72 -16.02
N ILE A 46 -4.44 0.25 -17.19
CA ILE A 46 -4.32 -1.16 -17.56
C ILE A 46 -2.82 -1.43 -17.62
N VAL A 47 -2.30 -2.29 -16.75
CA VAL A 47 -0.90 -2.71 -16.83
C VAL A 47 -0.78 -3.47 -18.14
N ASP A 48 -0.29 -2.78 -19.16
CA ASP A 48 -0.10 -3.34 -20.48
C ASP A 48 0.78 -4.59 -20.36
N GLU A 49 0.43 -5.68 -21.06
CA GLU A 49 1.15 -6.95 -20.97
C GLU A 49 2.66 -6.77 -21.17
N THR A 50 3.05 -5.75 -21.95
CA THR A 50 4.44 -5.33 -22.16
C THR A 50 5.17 -4.97 -20.87
N THR A 51 4.50 -4.29 -19.92
CA THR A 51 5.05 -3.88 -18.62
C THR A 51 5.13 -5.08 -17.66
N TYR A 52 4.14 -5.99 -17.70
CA TYR A 52 4.19 -7.24 -16.94
C TYR A 52 5.33 -8.16 -17.43
N GLN A 53 5.52 -8.27 -18.75
CA GLN A 53 6.61 -9.03 -19.34
C GLN A 53 7.97 -8.41 -19.03
N GLN A 54 8.07 -7.08 -18.98
CA GLN A 54 9.31 -6.40 -18.63
C GLN A 54 9.75 -6.72 -17.19
N GLY A 55 8.82 -6.75 -16.23
CA GLY A 55 9.10 -7.18 -14.85
C GLY A 55 9.56 -8.64 -14.75
N ARG A 56 8.93 -9.55 -15.50
CA ARG A 56 9.35 -10.96 -15.54
C ARG A 56 10.73 -11.17 -16.17
N GLN A 57 11.05 -10.41 -17.21
CA GLN A 57 12.36 -10.47 -17.86
C GLN A 57 13.46 -9.92 -16.95
N SER A 58 13.19 -8.86 -16.18
CA SER A 58 14.14 -8.38 -15.17
C SER A 58 14.38 -9.42 -14.09
N ASP A 59 13.33 -10.06 -13.56
CA ASP A 59 13.47 -11.06 -12.51
C ASP A 59 14.31 -12.26 -12.97
N MET A 60 14.06 -12.76 -14.19
CA MET A 60 14.87 -13.81 -14.80
C MET A 60 16.34 -13.39 -15.01
N SER A 61 16.61 -12.13 -15.38
CA SER A 61 17.98 -11.63 -15.55
C SER A 61 18.74 -11.52 -14.22
N ILE A 62 18.05 -11.15 -13.14
CA ILE A 62 18.61 -11.06 -11.79
C ILE A 62 18.87 -12.46 -11.23
N GLU A 63 17.97 -13.41 -11.46
CA GLU A 63 18.13 -14.79 -11.02
C GLU A 63 19.26 -15.51 -11.77
N ALA A 64 19.38 -15.29 -13.08
CA ALA A 64 20.51 -15.80 -13.88
C ALA A 64 21.86 -15.25 -13.38
N ARG A 65 21.95 -13.94 -13.12
CA ARG A 65 23.15 -13.30 -12.54
C ARG A 65 23.45 -13.81 -11.14
N ARG A 66 22.42 -14.09 -10.33
CA ARG A 66 22.58 -14.69 -8.99
C ARG A 66 23.15 -16.11 -9.10
N MET A 67 22.65 -16.94 -10.01
CA MET A 67 23.17 -18.29 -10.25
C MET A 67 24.64 -18.27 -10.68
N GLU A 68 25.00 -17.36 -11.60
CA GLU A 68 26.40 -17.15 -12.03
C GLU A 68 27.28 -16.71 -10.86
N SER A 69 26.82 -15.75 -10.04
CA SER A 69 27.54 -15.29 -8.85
C SER A 69 27.68 -16.36 -7.75
N GLY A 70 26.78 -17.35 -7.73
CA GLY A 70 26.84 -18.50 -6.82
C GLY A 70 27.98 -19.48 -7.14
N GLN A 71 28.53 -19.41 -8.37
CA GLN A 71 29.71 -20.18 -8.80
C GLN A 71 31.01 -19.38 -8.69
N ALA A 72 30.95 -18.13 -8.20
CA ALA A 72 32.12 -17.29 -8.09
C ALA A 72 33.10 -17.80 -7.01
N PRO A 73 34.43 -17.64 -7.23
CA PRO A 73 35.45 -18.03 -6.25
C PRO A 73 35.15 -17.47 -4.85
N ALA A 74 35.35 -18.30 -3.81
CA ALA A 74 34.97 -17.99 -2.44
C ALA A 74 35.53 -16.65 -1.92
N MET A 75 36.69 -16.19 -2.44
CA MET A 75 37.28 -14.89 -2.09
C MET A 75 36.45 -13.70 -2.59
N LEU A 76 35.75 -13.82 -3.72
CA LEU A 76 34.93 -12.77 -4.34
C LEU A 76 33.48 -12.74 -3.81
N GLY A 77 33.00 -13.84 -3.21
CA GLY A 77 31.60 -13.97 -2.76
C GLY A 77 31.30 -13.53 -1.33
N ARG A 78 32.31 -13.14 -0.53
CA ARG A 78 32.18 -13.03 0.94
C ARG A 78 31.14 -12.03 1.46
N ASN A 79 30.72 -11.02 0.69
CA ASN A 79 29.66 -10.06 1.07
C ASN A 79 28.88 -9.46 -0.12
N HIS A 80 28.92 -10.10 -1.29
CA HIS A 80 28.36 -9.56 -2.54
C HIS A 80 26.94 -10.08 -2.86
N ALA A 81 26.18 -10.53 -1.85
CA ALA A 81 24.87 -11.17 -2.04
C ALA A 81 23.79 -10.26 -2.65
N THR A 82 23.93 -8.94 -2.50
CA THR A 82 22.98 -7.94 -3.02
C THR A 82 23.48 -7.26 -4.31
N THR A 83 24.80 -7.10 -4.49
CA THR A 83 25.40 -6.37 -5.62
C THR A 83 25.94 -7.27 -6.73
N GLY A 84 26.09 -8.58 -6.48
CA GLY A 84 26.76 -9.50 -7.39
C GLY A 84 28.28 -9.32 -7.37
N VAL A 85 29.00 -10.27 -7.96
CA VAL A 85 30.46 -10.21 -8.08
C VAL A 85 30.85 -9.22 -9.19
N VAL A 86 31.79 -8.31 -8.88
CA VAL A 86 32.35 -7.40 -9.88
C VAL A 86 33.30 -8.20 -10.78
N PRO A 87 33.11 -8.20 -12.12
CA PRO A 87 34.05 -8.87 -13.02
C PRO A 87 35.46 -8.29 -12.87
N PRO A 88 36.52 -9.10 -12.98
CA PRO A 88 37.87 -8.55 -13.05
C PRO A 88 37.99 -7.62 -14.27
N PRO A 89 38.81 -6.55 -14.17
CA PRO A 89 39.06 -5.68 -15.32
C PRO A 89 39.62 -6.53 -16.47
N SER A 90 39.17 -6.23 -17.70
CA SER A 90 39.72 -6.86 -18.91
C SER A 90 41.19 -6.48 -19.02
N GLU A 91 42.07 -7.48 -18.92
CA GLU A 91 43.48 -7.33 -19.31
C GLU A 91 43.55 -7.27 -20.83
N ASP A 92 44.06 -6.15 -21.37
CA ASP A 92 44.49 -6.01 -22.77
C ASP A 92 45.87 -6.69 -22.99
#